data_AF-A0A1G3LRL8-F1
#
_entry.id   AF-A0A1G3LRL8-F1
#
_cell.length_a   1.000
_cell.length_b   1.000
_cell.length_c   1.000
_cell.angle_alpha   90.00
_cell.angle_beta   90.00
_cell.angle_gamma   90.00
#
_symmetry.space_group_name_H-M   'P 1'
#
loop_
_entity.id
_entity.type
_entity.pdbx_description
1 polymer ?
#
loop_
_entity_poly.entity_id
_entity_poly.type
_entity_poly.pdbx_seq_one_letter_code
_entity_poly.pdbx_strand_id
1 'polypeptide(L)'
;MRIPFSPSLPALLAALLLAPLWGLPAQVPENLEARDRYREVVLGSLRENAAAPAAVIDQADGSRVQFRTERSGQALYTLFLNQQGAAFPIDSSGSWVIKRSTEDGGFMQAKVFFRDDPGCFVRLFPAGSRTQIEVFLFDVPVVRRAQIPVTFTSLLTAPFARVVELTRAVVRWDLLLRRGEAQADRHQEEVIRGIRSALGGLREADDGALDEEGRYVRIADGSRQGPPGGLNCSGFVKWVVDGFYASLSGGRSLGVEELKQRHLELRGNRWSQGYEQARDPYFGLDWARNLASALARVNGEVSGGPESSDVRHLDFLEYREDVGYPVEELKLALFLAAVREPGGFYLGSLNREIAGLPGQPVLRQHYHLAVFFPYFTAGGEFRAAVFDLTRESSLEDLARRFAGHFVHLQRLSSGGRWASPRLQP
;
A
#
# COMPACT_ATOMS: atom_id res chain seq x y z
N MET A 1 58.75 11.29 -39.03
CA MET A 1 57.39 11.87 -39.17
C MET A 1 56.49 11.16 -38.15
N ARG A 2 56.55 11.59 -36.89
CA ARG A 2 55.48 12.22 -36.09
C ARG A 2 54.13 11.47 -36.08
N ILE A 3 53.89 10.80 -34.94
CA ILE A 3 52.59 10.34 -34.42
C ILE A 3 51.74 11.57 -34.03
N PRO A 4 50.40 11.50 -34.03
CA PRO A 4 49.67 11.36 -32.76
C PRO A 4 48.49 10.37 -32.84
N PHE A 5 48.36 9.45 -31.86
CA PHE A 5 47.43 9.56 -30.72
C PHE A 5 45.96 9.76 -31.14
N SER A 6 45.21 8.65 -31.18
CA SER A 6 43.75 8.68 -31.05
C SER A 6 43.41 8.80 -29.56
N PRO A 7 42.63 9.80 -29.13
CA PRO A 7 42.24 9.95 -27.74
C PRO A 7 41.15 8.94 -27.39
N SER A 8 41.34 8.29 -26.24
CA SER A 8 40.30 7.65 -25.44
C SER A 8 39.03 8.50 -25.37
N LEU A 9 37.86 7.86 -25.47
CA LEU A 9 36.55 8.45 -25.26
C LEU A 9 36.05 8.16 -23.82
N PRO A 10 36.48 8.89 -22.77
CA PRO A 10 35.69 9.07 -21.57
C PRO A 10 34.93 10.39 -21.71
N ALA A 11 33.83 10.39 -22.45
CA ALA A 11 32.97 11.57 -22.60
C ALA A 11 31.48 11.19 -22.70
N LEU A 12 31.06 10.16 -21.95
CA LEU A 12 29.67 9.76 -21.76
C LEU A 12 29.35 9.50 -20.28
N LEU A 13 30.05 10.21 -19.38
CA LEU A 13 29.88 10.13 -17.92
C LEU A 13 29.71 11.52 -17.25
N ALA A 14 29.35 12.54 -18.03
CA ALA A 14 29.12 13.90 -17.54
C ALA A 14 27.75 14.48 -17.97
N ALA A 15 26.75 13.61 -18.14
CA ALA A 15 25.36 14.00 -18.33
C ALA A 15 24.39 13.21 -17.44
N LEU A 16 24.86 12.77 -16.26
CA LEU A 16 23.98 12.70 -15.09
C LEU A 16 23.65 14.16 -14.75
N LEU A 17 22.65 14.67 -15.47
CA LEU A 17 21.94 15.89 -15.12
C LEU A 17 21.49 15.72 -13.66
N LEU A 18 22.27 16.30 -12.75
CA LEU A 18 21.76 16.92 -11.54
C LEU A 18 20.67 17.89 -12.01
N ALA A 19 19.45 17.39 -12.18
CA ALA A 19 18.30 18.26 -12.28
C ALA A 19 18.34 19.14 -11.02
N PRO A 20 18.42 20.48 -11.17
CA PRO A 20 18.32 21.36 -10.02
C PRO A 20 16.99 21.07 -9.33
N LEU A 21 17.02 20.87 -8.01
CA LEU A 21 15.87 20.58 -7.14
C LEU A 21 14.94 21.80 -6.97
N TRP A 22 14.68 22.54 -8.04
CA TRP A 22 13.51 23.41 -8.12
C TRP A 22 12.35 22.55 -8.59
N GLY A 23 11.63 21.92 -7.67
CA GLY A 23 10.42 21.18 -8.06
C GLY A 23 9.98 19.98 -7.23
N LEU A 24 10.57 19.70 -6.07
CA LEU A 24 9.79 19.03 -5.03
C LEU A 24 9.04 20.15 -4.29
N PRO A 25 7.77 20.47 -4.63
CA PRO A 25 6.96 21.31 -3.75
C PRO A 25 7.03 20.70 -2.35
N ALA A 26 6.91 21.51 -1.29
CA ALA A 26 6.84 21.03 0.08
C ALA A 26 5.69 20.01 0.21
N GLN A 27 5.98 18.72 0.00
CA GLN A 27 5.00 17.64 0.02
C GLN A 27 4.64 17.25 1.46
N VAL A 28 5.40 17.75 2.42
CA VAL A 28 5.18 17.60 3.86
C VAL A 28 5.03 19.02 4.42
N PRO A 29 3.92 19.33 5.11
CA PRO A 29 3.74 20.63 5.75
C PRO A 29 4.88 20.91 6.73
N GLU A 30 5.46 22.11 6.67
CA GLU A 30 6.60 22.50 7.52
C GLU A 30 6.10 23.19 8.79
N ASN A 31 6.84 23.08 9.89
CA ASN A 31 6.57 23.79 11.14
C ASN A 31 7.82 24.51 11.68
N LEU A 32 8.75 24.85 10.78
CA LEU A 32 10.03 25.47 11.11
C LEU A 32 9.85 26.79 11.85
N GLU A 33 8.89 27.65 11.47
CA GLU A 33 8.66 28.93 12.16
C GLU A 33 8.27 28.70 13.63
N ALA A 34 7.40 27.72 13.88
CA ALA A 34 7.04 27.33 15.24
C ALA A 34 8.23 26.73 15.98
N ARG A 35 9.02 25.85 15.34
CA ARG A 35 10.23 25.26 15.95
C ARG A 35 11.30 26.29 16.25
N ASP A 36 11.50 27.29 15.39
CA ASP A 36 12.45 28.38 15.58
C ASP A 36 12.01 29.31 16.72
N ARG A 37 10.71 29.63 16.81
CA ARG A 37 10.15 30.40 17.94
C ARG A 37 10.41 29.73 19.30
N TYR A 38 10.39 28.40 19.33
CA TYR A 38 10.63 27.61 20.54
C TYR A 38 12.04 26.99 20.59
N ARG A 39 12.98 27.46 19.77
CA ARG A 39 14.33 26.89 19.68
C ARG A 39 15.05 26.86 21.01
N GLU A 40 15.09 27.98 21.72
CA GLU A 40 15.74 28.08 23.04
C GLU A 40 15.05 27.17 24.07
N VAL A 41 13.73 27.01 23.98
CA VAL A 41 12.97 26.10 24.85
C VAL A 41 13.29 24.63 24.55
N VAL A 42 13.42 24.26 23.29
CA VAL A 42 13.75 22.90 22.85
C VAL A 42 15.18 22.52 23.25
N LEU A 43 16.13 23.42 23.00
CA LEU A 43 17.56 23.20 23.22
C LEU A 43 18.01 23.49 24.66
N GLY A 44 17.22 24.24 25.43
CA GLY A 44 17.51 24.64 26.80
C GLY A 44 17.34 23.53 27.84
N SER A 45 17.15 23.93 29.10
CA SER A 45 17.02 22.99 30.21
C SER A 45 15.68 22.23 30.16
N LEU A 46 15.66 21.02 30.76
CA LEU A 46 14.41 20.27 30.93
C LEU A 46 13.33 21.08 31.67
N ARG A 47 13.75 21.92 32.64
CA ARG A 47 12.83 22.72 33.45
C ARG A 47 12.13 23.78 32.61
N GLU A 48 12.88 24.50 31.78
CA GLU A 48 12.32 25.49 30.86
C GLU A 48 11.42 24.83 29.82
N ASN A 49 11.85 23.69 29.26
CA ASN A 49 11.04 22.93 28.32
C ASN A 49 9.71 22.47 28.93
N ALA A 50 9.75 21.87 30.12
CA ALA A 50 8.56 21.38 30.81
C ALA A 50 7.62 22.51 31.29
N ALA A 51 8.15 23.71 31.56
CA ALA A 51 7.36 24.85 31.99
C ALA A 51 6.78 25.68 30.83
N ALA A 52 7.17 25.39 29.58
CA ALA A 52 6.73 26.16 28.43
C ALA A 52 5.22 25.98 28.18
N PRO A 53 4.44 27.08 28.09
CA PRO A 53 3.01 26.99 27.88
C PRO A 53 2.69 26.48 26.48
N ALA A 54 1.65 25.65 26.39
CA ALA A 54 1.09 25.25 25.10
C ALA A 54 0.57 26.48 24.35
N ALA A 55 0.75 26.51 23.03
CA ALA A 55 0.30 27.59 22.18
C ALA A 55 -0.06 27.07 20.79
N VAL A 56 -0.92 27.80 20.09
CA VAL A 56 -1.12 27.64 18.65
C VAL A 56 -0.43 28.80 17.96
N ILE A 57 0.42 28.47 16.99
CA ILE A 57 1.24 29.40 16.23
C ILE A 57 0.70 29.41 14.81
N ASP A 58 0.31 30.59 14.34
CA ASP A 58 -0.02 30.81 12.94
C ASP A 58 1.29 31.06 12.17
N GLN A 59 1.50 30.32 11.09
CA GLN A 59 2.67 30.43 10.23
C GLN A 59 2.40 31.38 9.05
N ALA A 60 3.47 31.87 8.41
CA ALA A 60 3.35 32.81 7.29
C ALA A 60 2.60 32.23 6.07
N ASP A 61 2.62 30.90 5.90
CA ASP A 61 1.88 30.19 4.84
C ASP A 61 0.39 29.96 5.17
N GLY A 62 -0.08 30.46 6.31
CA GLY A 62 -1.45 30.33 6.80
C GLY A 62 -1.74 29.00 7.51
N SER A 63 -0.79 28.08 7.56
CA SER A 63 -0.92 26.86 8.37
C SER A 63 -0.81 27.19 9.86
N ARG A 64 -1.36 26.30 10.71
CA ARG A 64 -1.34 26.44 12.17
C ARG A 64 -0.64 25.25 12.80
N VAL A 65 0.19 25.52 13.80
CA VAL A 65 0.96 24.53 14.53
C VAL A 65 0.66 24.65 16.01
N GLN A 66 0.29 23.55 16.66
CA GLN A 66 0.22 23.50 18.11
C GLN A 66 1.58 23.09 18.68
N PHE A 67 2.16 23.96 19.50
CA PHE A 67 3.24 23.62 20.42
C PHE A 67 2.66 23.16 21.74
N ARG A 68 3.17 22.05 22.29
CA ARG A 68 2.94 21.66 23.69
C ARG A 68 4.00 20.71 24.20
N THR A 69 4.08 20.57 25.51
CA THR A 69 4.94 19.58 26.17
C THR A 69 4.12 18.62 27.01
N GLU A 70 4.57 17.37 27.05
CA GLU A 70 3.91 16.30 27.79
C GLU A 70 4.96 15.47 28.53
N ARG A 71 4.73 15.19 29.81
CA ARG A 71 5.56 14.25 30.57
C ARG A 71 4.85 12.91 30.64
N SER A 72 5.55 11.83 30.27
CA SER A 72 5.04 10.46 30.40
C SER A 72 6.18 9.51 30.76
N GLY A 73 6.03 8.83 31.89
CA GLY A 73 7.08 8.00 32.48
C GLY A 73 8.37 8.80 32.74
N GLN A 74 9.51 8.26 32.32
CA GLN A 74 10.83 8.88 32.43
C GLN A 74 11.19 9.76 31.22
N ALA A 75 10.20 10.26 30.49
CA ALA A 75 10.42 11.07 29.30
C ALA A 75 9.58 12.35 29.30
N LEU A 76 10.18 13.40 28.75
CA LEU A 76 9.53 14.64 28.36
C LEU A 76 9.42 14.66 26.83
N TYR A 77 8.22 14.93 26.34
CA TYR A 77 7.90 15.05 24.93
C TYR A 77 7.64 16.51 24.61
N THR A 78 8.31 17.04 23.58
CA THR A 78 7.98 18.32 22.97
C THR A 78 7.33 18.07 21.62
N LEU A 79 6.12 18.58 21.44
CA LEU A 79 5.28 18.30 20.28
C LEU A 79 5.08 19.58 19.47
N PHE A 80 5.28 19.48 18.16
CA PHE A 80 4.90 20.48 17.16
C PHE A 80 3.94 19.82 16.20
N LEU A 81 2.65 20.07 16.39
CA LEU A 81 1.58 19.34 15.70
C LEU A 81 0.94 20.21 14.64
N ASN A 82 0.94 19.76 13.39
CA ASN A 82 0.27 20.47 12.30
C ASN A 82 -1.25 20.27 12.40
N GLN A 83 -1.99 21.33 12.10
CA GLN A 83 -3.44 21.28 12.05
C GLN A 83 -3.94 20.33 10.96
N GLN A 84 -4.92 19.50 11.29
CA GLN A 84 -5.68 18.69 10.33
C GLN A 84 -7.18 18.90 10.61
N GLY A 85 -7.88 19.52 9.67
CA GLY A 85 -9.27 19.96 9.90
C GLY A 85 -9.34 20.93 11.09
N ALA A 86 -10.12 20.60 12.11
CA ALA A 86 -10.26 21.40 13.33
C ALA A 86 -9.35 20.95 14.49
N ALA A 87 -8.53 19.91 14.30
CA ALA A 87 -7.73 19.29 15.36
C ALA A 87 -6.22 19.38 15.09
N PHE A 88 -5.43 18.95 16.08
CA PHE A 88 -3.96 18.81 16.01
C PHE A 88 -3.55 17.37 16.37
N PRO A 89 -3.76 16.39 15.47
CA PRO A 89 -3.35 15.01 15.70
C PRO A 89 -1.83 14.88 15.82
N ILE A 90 -1.35 13.89 16.58
CA ILE A 90 0.09 13.65 16.74
C ILE A 90 0.71 13.17 15.44
N ASP A 91 -0.04 12.36 14.69
CA ASP A 91 0.32 11.66 13.47
C ASP A 91 -0.05 12.43 12.18
N SER A 92 -0.37 13.73 12.28
CA SER A 92 -0.56 14.56 11.10
C SER A 92 0.76 14.80 10.37
N SER A 93 0.70 14.90 9.04
CA SER A 93 1.85 15.10 8.18
C SER A 93 2.62 16.36 8.56
N GLY A 94 3.93 16.21 8.74
CA GLY A 94 4.86 17.26 9.14
C GLY A 94 4.95 17.49 10.64
N SER A 95 4.19 16.75 11.47
CA SER A 95 4.30 16.86 12.93
C SER A 95 5.61 16.31 13.46
N TRP A 96 6.20 17.00 14.43
CA TRP A 96 7.44 16.60 15.12
C TRP A 96 7.16 16.27 16.59
N VAL A 97 7.71 15.15 17.05
CA VAL A 97 7.69 14.73 18.45
C VAL A 97 9.12 14.48 18.91
N ILE A 98 9.63 15.37 19.77
CA ILE A 98 10.99 15.31 20.31
C ILE A 98 10.93 14.71 21.70
N LYS A 99 11.72 13.65 21.94
CA LYS A 99 11.76 12.93 23.20
C LYS A 99 13.09 13.20 23.92
N ARG A 100 12.99 13.61 25.19
CA ARG A 100 14.12 13.78 26.10
C ARG A 100 13.94 12.91 27.34
N SER A 101 15.06 12.43 27.89
CA SER A 101 15.09 11.72 29.16
C SER A 101 14.84 12.71 30.30
N THR A 102 14.02 12.34 31.29
CA THR A 102 13.83 13.18 32.49
C THR A 102 14.90 12.96 33.56
N GLU A 103 15.78 11.98 33.37
CA GLU A 103 16.85 11.64 34.31
C GLU A 103 18.07 12.55 34.11
N ASP A 104 18.56 12.68 32.88
CA ASP A 104 19.77 13.42 32.52
C ASP A 104 19.50 14.61 31.58
N GLY A 105 18.27 14.76 31.07
CA GLY A 105 17.91 15.79 30.10
C GLY A 105 18.41 15.55 28.69
N GLY A 106 19.04 14.41 28.43
CA GLY A 106 19.57 14.02 27.14
C GLY A 106 18.47 13.87 26.09
N PHE A 107 18.77 14.22 24.86
CA PHE A 107 17.91 13.88 23.73
C PHE A 107 17.93 12.37 23.51
N MET A 108 16.76 11.77 23.32
CA MET A 108 16.64 10.34 23.03
C MET A 108 16.29 10.11 21.57
N GLN A 109 15.36 10.90 21.03
CA GLN A 109 14.84 10.71 19.68
C GLN A 109 14.06 11.95 19.21
N ALA A 110 13.95 12.14 17.90
CA ALA A 110 12.86 12.89 17.29
C ALA A 110 12.08 12.01 16.31
N LYS A 111 10.75 12.08 16.33
CA LYS A 111 9.86 11.41 15.38
C LYS A 111 9.22 12.48 14.49
N VAL A 112 9.27 12.29 13.18
CA VAL A 112 8.64 13.20 12.21
C VAL A 112 7.69 12.41 11.34
N PHE A 113 6.41 12.75 11.35
CA PHE A 113 5.43 12.12 10.47
C PHE A 113 5.51 12.78 9.09
N PHE A 114 5.63 11.99 8.02
CA PHE A 114 5.73 12.55 6.66
C PHE A 114 4.48 12.27 5.82
N ARG A 115 3.50 11.55 6.37
CA ARG A 115 2.14 11.37 5.84
C ARG A 115 1.15 11.40 6.99
N ASP A 116 -0.13 11.62 6.69
CA ASP A 116 -1.23 11.53 7.65
C ASP A 116 -1.58 10.05 7.93
N ASP A 117 -0.59 9.32 8.46
CA ASP A 117 -0.70 7.90 8.81
C ASP A 117 0.29 7.60 9.95
N PRO A 118 -0.16 6.95 11.05
CA PRO A 118 0.68 6.74 12.23
C PRO A 118 1.88 5.83 11.99
N GLY A 119 1.84 4.99 10.96
CA GLY A 119 2.91 4.11 10.52
C GLY A 119 3.89 4.75 9.53
N CYS A 120 3.69 6.01 9.13
CA CYS A 120 4.51 6.72 8.16
C CYS A 120 5.36 7.82 8.82
N PHE A 121 6.56 7.47 9.27
CA PHE A 121 7.40 8.40 10.02
C PHE A 121 8.90 8.16 9.85
N VAL A 122 9.65 9.21 10.13
CA VAL A 122 11.10 9.18 10.34
C VAL A 122 11.39 9.16 11.83
N ARG A 123 12.39 8.38 12.25
CA ARG A 123 13.01 8.50 13.58
C ARG A 123 14.45 8.95 13.41
N LEU A 124 14.80 9.99 14.17
CA LEU A 124 16.14 10.52 14.28
C LEU A 124 16.66 10.21 15.69
N PHE A 125 17.91 9.76 15.80
CA PHE A 125 18.56 9.46 17.07
C PHE A 125 19.92 10.14 17.15
N PRO A 126 20.30 10.68 18.32
CA PRO A 126 21.65 11.18 18.53
C PRO A 126 22.68 10.05 18.44
N ALA A 127 23.75 10.29 17.68
CA ALA A 127 24.85 9.34 17.48
C ALA A 127 26.21 10.08 17.52
N GLY A 128 26.52 10.68 18.67
CA GLY A 128 27.72 11.50 18.84
C GLY A 128 27.68 12.76 17.97
N SER A 129 28.66 12.93 17.08
CA SER A 129 28.69 14.04 16.11
C SER A 129 27.79 13.82 14.88
N ARG A 130 27.09 12.67 14.82
CA ARG A 130 26.20 12.27 13.73
C ARG A 130 24.78 12.07 14.24
N THR A 131 23.88 11.83 13.29
CA THR A 131 22.49 11.43 13.55
C THR A 131 22.22 10.10 12.88
N GLN A 132 21.59 9.19 13.58
CA GLN A 132 21.07 7.96 12.97
C GLN A 132 19.62 8.17 12.55
N ILE A 133 19.24 7.66 11.38
CA ILE A 133 17.88 7.70 10.85
C ILE A 133 17.31 6.30 10.64
N GLU A 134 16.03 6.15 10.99
CA GLU A 134 15.16 5.05 10.56
C GLU A 134 13.93 5.64 9.88
N VAL A 135 13.44 4.96 8.85
CA VAL A 135 12.26 5.40 8.08
C VAL A 135 11.28 4.26 8.01
N PHE A 136 10.02 4.55 8.34
CA PHE A 136 8.90 3.62 8.35
C PHE A 136 7.84 4.10 7.38
N LEU A 137 7.28 3.17 6.62
CA LEU A 137 6.17 3.40 5.69
C LEU A 137 5.12 2.33 5.97
N PHE A 138 3.96 2.74 6.50
CA PHE A 138 2.90 1.85 6.99
C PHE A 138 3.42 0.78 7.97
N ASP A 139 4.14 1.23 9.00
CA ASP A 139 4.76 0.39 10.05
C ASP A 139 5.86 -0.58 9.59
N VAL A 140 6.12 -0.66 8.29
CA VAL A 140 7.24 -1.42 7.73
C VAL A 140 8.50 -0.53 7.70
N PRO A 141 9.61 -0.96 8.32
CA PRO A 141 10.86 -0.22 8.27
C PRO A 141 11.53 -0.36 6.90
N VAL A 142 11.49 0.70 6.10
CA VAL A 142 12.06 0.76 4.74
C VAL A 142 13.53 1.18 4.74
N VAL A 143 13.99 1.87 5.79
CA VAL A 143 15.42 2.19 6.02
C VAL A 143 15.73 2.00 7.49
N ARG A 144 16.81 1.27 7.78
CA ARG A 144 17.25 0.96 9.15
C ARG A 144 18.65 1.50 9.41
N ARG A 145 18.80 2.27 10.49
CA ARG A 145 20.08 2.69 11.09
C ARG A 145 21.05 3.40 10.14
N ALA A 146 20.55 4.11 9.13
CA ALA A 146 21.41 4.89 8.24
C ALA A 146 22.01 6.09 9.00
N GLN A 147 23.19 6.54 8.58
CA GLN A 147 23.92 7.62 9.25
C GLN A 147 23.81 8.92 8.45
N ILE A 148 23.54 10.03 9.13
CA ILE A 148 23.52 11.39 8.59
C ILE A 148 24.74 12.13 9.13
N PRO A 149 25.53 12.80 8.27
CA PRO A 149 26.79 13.45 8.67
C PRO A 149 26.59 14.82 9.35
N VAL A 150 25.58 14.96 10.21
CA VAL A 150 25.32 16.17 11.00
C VAL A 150 24.82 15.81 12.40
N THR A 151 24.97 16.73 13.36
CA THR A 151 24.54 16.51 14.73
C THR A 151 23.02 16.47 14.86
N PHE A 152 22.50 15.70 15.81
CA PHE A 152 21.06 15.56 16.03
C PHE A 152 20.38 16.90 16.33
N THR A 153 21.00 17.73 17.18
CA THR A 153 20.47 19.05 17.53
C THR A 153 20.38 19.99 16.33
N SER A 154 21.30 19.89 15.36
CA SER A 154 21.23 20.70 14.13
C SER A 154 19.99 20.38 13.28
N LEU A 155 19.52 19.14 13.30
CA LEU A 155 18.33 18.72 12.56
C LEU A 155 17.03 19.13 13.25
N LEU A 156 17.02 19.25 14.58
CA LEU A 156 15.83 19.69 15.33
C LEU A 156 15.36 21.10 14.96
N THR A 157 16.28 21.93 14.47
CA THR A 157 16.03 23.32 14.05
C THR A 157 16.19 23.50 12.54
N ALA A 158 16.33 22.42 11.78
CA ALA A 158 16.41 22.48 10.32
C ALA A 158 15.04 22.15 9.70
N PRO A 159 14.71 22.66 8.50
CA PRO A 159 13.52 22.22 7.79
C PRO A 159 13.59 20.71 7.50
N PHE A 160 12.44 20.05 7.41
CA PHE A 160 12.38 18.63 7.05
C PHE A 160 13.00 18.36 5.67
N ALA A 161 12.92 19.31 4.75
CA ALA A 161 13.60 19.28 3.45
C ALA A 161 15.12 19.03 3.59
N ARG A 162 15.76 19.50 4.67
CA ARG A 162 17.18 19.23 4.92
C ARG A 162 17.43 17.76 5.27
N VAL A 163 16.53 17.12 6.02
CA VAL A 163 16.59 15.68 6.31
C VAL A 163 16.47 14.91 5.00
N VAL A 164 15.51 15.27 4.15
CA VAL A 164 15.30 14.68 2.82
C VAL A 164 16.55 14.79 1.96
N GLU A 165 17.11 16.00 1.84
CA GLU A 165 18.32 16.28 1.04
C GLU A 165 19.52 15.44 1.50
N LEU A 166 19.79 15.42 2.82
CA LEU A 166 20.93 14.72 3.39
C LEU A 166 20.82 13.19 3.28
N THR A 167 19.62 12.66 3.10
CA THR A 167 19.36 11.21 3.10
C THR A 167 18.92 10.66 1.74
N ARG A 168 18.86 11.50 0.69
CA ARG A 168 18.42 11.12 -0.66
C ARG A 168 19.19 9.96 -1.29
N ALA A 169 20.43 9.72 -0.88
CA ALA A 169 21.25 8.64 -1.39
C ALA A 169 20.87 7.26 -0.83
N VAL A 170 20.13 7.23 0.29
CA VAL A 170 19.78 6.00 1.02
C VAL A 170 18.28 5.84 1.23
N VAL A 171 17.49 6.92 1.14
CA VAL A 171 16.04 6.90 1.22
C VAL A 171 15.43 7.29 -0.13
N ARG A 172 14.49 6.48 -0.62
CA ARG A 172 13.71 6.71 -1.85
C ARG A 172 12.57 7.69 -1.61
N TRP A 173 12.91 8.96 -1.36
CA TRP A 173 11.93 10.01 -1.07
C TRP A 173 10.94 10.26 -2.22
N ASP A 174 11.37 10.04 -3.47
CA ASP A 174 10.55 10.08 -4.67
C ASP A 174 9.33 9.14 -4.58
N LEU A 175 9.53 7.98 -3.97
CA LEU A 175 8.48 6.99 -3.74
C LEU A 175 7.68 7.31 -2.48
N LEU A 176 8.37 7.57 -1.36
CA LEU A 176 7.72 7.75 -0.04
C LEU A 176 6.76 8.94 0.01
N LEU A 177 7.07 10.00 -0.75
CA LEU A 177 6.31 11.24 -0.74
C LEU A 177 5.29 11.33 -1.90
N ARG A 178 5.10 10.26 -2.69
CA ARG A 178 4.11 10.23 -3.78
C ARG A 178 2.69 10.48 -3.24
N ARG A 179 1.91 11.29 -3.97
CA ARG A 179 0.53 11.72 -3.62
C ARG A 179 -0.52 11.31 -4.68
N GLY A 180 -0.22 10.30 -5.49
CA GLY A 180 -1.13 9.77 -6.52
C GLY A 180 -1.02 10.43 -7.89
N GLU A 181 -2.05 10.22 -8.70
CA GLU A 181 -2.28 10.77 -10.02
C GLU A 181 -3.78 11.08 -10.20
N ALA A 182 -4.11 12.38 -10.18
CA ALA A 182 -5.49 12.83 -9.98
C ALA A 182 -6.53 12.26 -10.95
N GLN A 183 -6.17 11.96 -12.21
CA GLN A 183 -7.11 11.35 -13.16
C GLN A 183 -7.34 9.88 -12.85
N ALA A 184 -6.27 9.12 -12.61
CA ALA A 184 -6.35 7.70 -12.28
C ALA A 184 -7.09 7.48 -10.94
N ASP A 185 -6.80 8.32 -9.95
CA ASP A 185 -7.44 8.26 -8.63
C ASP A 185 -8.94 8.57 -8.70
N ARG A 186 -9.36 9.59 -9.45
CA ARG A 186 -10.80 9.89 -9.65
C ARG A 186 -11.54 8.74 -10.32
N HIS A 187 -10.92 8.12 -11.32
CA HIS A 187 -11.51 6.96 -12.00
C HIS A 187 -11.69 5.78 -11.03
N GLN A 188 -10.70 5.52 -10.17
CA GLN A 188 -10.79 4.53 -9.10
C GLN A 188 -11.96 4.84 -8.14
N GLU A 189 -12.09 6.09 -7.69
CA GLU A 189 -13.22 6.50 -6.84
C GLU A 189 -14.59 6.32 -7.51
N GLU A 190 -14.68 6.57 -8.82
CA GLU A 190 -15.91 6.34 -9.60
C GLU A 190 -16.26 4.86 -9.69
N VAL A 191 -15.28 3.99 -9.96
CA VAL A 191 -15.46 2.53 -9.96
C VAL A 191 -15.93 2.05 -8.59
N ILE A 192 -15.25 2.46 -7.52
CA ILE A 192 -15.58 2.11 -6.13
C ILE A 192 -17.03 2.49 -5.82
N ARG A 193 -17.46 3.70 -6.22
CA ARG A 193 -18.84 4.17 -6.04
C ARG A 193 -19.84 3.32 -6.82
N GLY A 194 -19.49 2.92 -8.03
CA GLY A 194 -20.30 2.02 -8.87
C GLY A 194 -20.53 0.67 -8.20
N ILE A 195 -19.45 0.02 -7.75
CA ILE A 195 -19.49 -1.25 -7.04
C ILE A 195 -20.34 -1.13 -5.78
N ARG A 196 -20.06 -0.13 -4.94
CA ARG A 196 -20.77 0.12 -3.67
C ARG A 196 -22.28 0.26 -3.87
N SER A 197 -22.69 0.95 -4.93
CA SER A 197 -24.11 1.16 -5.26
C SER A 197 -24.83 -0.12 -5.69
N ALA A 198 -24.10 -1.11 -6.22
CA ALA A 198 -24.64 -2.38 -6.68
C ALA A 198 -24.61 -3.50 -5.62
N LEU A 199 -23.85 -3.34 -4.51
CA LEU A 199 -23.72 -4.37 -3.47
C LEU A 199 -25.06 -4.80 -2.87
N GLY A 200 -26.00 -3.87 -2.65
CA GLY A 200 -27.29 -4.19 -2.02
C GLY A 200 -28.18 -5.17 -2.80
N GLY A 201 -27.86 -5.42 -4.08
CA GLY A 201 -28.56 -6.41 -4.91
C GLY A 201 -27.97 -7.82 -4.85
N LEU A 202 -26.84 -8.02 -4.17
CA LEU A 202 -26.14 -9.28 -4.10
C LEU A 202 -26.48 -10.06 -2.83
N ARG A 203 -26.31 -11.38 -2.89
CA ARG A 203 -26.46 -12.30 -1.76
C ARG A 203 -25.27 -13.23 -1.71
N GLU A 204 -24.94 -13.70 -0.52
CA GLU A 204 -23.94 -14.74 -0.34
C GLU A 204 -24.55 -16.13 -0.57
N ALA A 205 -23.81 -17.01 -1.24
CA ALA A 205 -24.14 -18.43 -1.34
C ALA A 205 -22.86 -19.25 -1.42
N ASP A 206 -22.89 -20.46 -0.85
CA ASP A 206 -21.80 -21.40 -0.99
C ASP A 206 -21.64 -21.81 -2.45
N ASP A 207 -20.38 -21.86 -2.91
CA ASP A 207 -20.02 -22.25 -4.27
C ASP A 207 -20.67 -21.41 -5.40
N GLY A 208 -21.14 -20.19 -5.09
CA GLY A 208 -21.92 -19.41 -6.05
C GLY A 208 -21.11 -18.49 -6.97
N ALA A 209 -21.49 -18.43 -8.26
CA ALA A 209 -21.01 -17.47 -9.26
C ALA A 209 -22.12 -17.12 -10.27
N LEU A 210 -21.80 -16.21 -11.21
CA LEU A 210 -22.62 -15.97 -12.41
C LEU A 210 -22.00 -16.65 -13.63
N ASP A 211 -22.83 -17.21 -14.50
CA ASP A 211 -22.40 -17.65 -15.84
C ASP A 211 -22.28 -16.48 -16.83
N GLU A 212 -21.99 -16.80 -18.09
CA GLU A 212 -21.78 -15.81 -19.16
C GLU A 212 -23.04 -15.00 -19.51
N GLU A 213 -24.24 -15.53 -19.20
CA GLU A 213 -25.52 -14.85 -19.35
C GLU A 213 -25.96 -14.07 -18.10
N GLY A 214 -25.24 -14.18 -16.99
CA GLY A 214 -25.56 -13.51 -15.73
C GLY A 214 -26.57 -14.28 -14.85
N ARG A 215 -26.69 -15.60 -15.04
CA ARG A 215 -27.53 -16.48 -14.19
C ARG A 215 -26.70 -17.05 -13.05
N TYR A 216 -27.31 -17.25 -11.89
CA TYR A 216 -26.65 -17.87 -10.75
C TYR A 216 -26.38 -19.36 -10.97
N VAL A 217 -25.12 -19.75 -10.87
CA VAL A 217 -24.65 -21.13 -11.05
C VAL A 217 -23.68 -21.52 -9.94
N ARG A 218 -23.51 -22.83 -9.74
CA ARG A 218 -22.47 -23.39 -8.88
C ARG A 218 -21.13 -23.45 -9.61
N ILE A 219 -20.05 -23.08 -8.95
CA ILE A 219 -18.71 -23.13 -9.55
C ILE A 219 -18.27 -24.58 -9.76
N ALA A 220 -18.61 -25.49 -8.85
CA ALA A 220 -18.19 -26.88 -8.91
C ALA A 220 -18.63 -27.58 -10.22
N ASP A 221 -19.88 -27.41 -10.62
CA ASP A 221 -20.50 -28.18 -11.71
C ASP A 221 -21.27 -27.36 -12.75
N GLY A 222 -21.36 -26.04 -12.60
CA GLY A 222 -22.12 -25.16 -13.49
C GLY A 222 -23.65 -25.30 -13.37
N SER A 223 -24.15 -26.10 -12.42
CA SER A 223 -25.58 -26.27 -12.21
C SER A 223 -26.22 -24.97 -11.74
N ARG A 224 -27.46 -24.70 -12.17
CA ARG A 224 -28.21 -23.52 -11.73
C ARG A 224 -28.48 -23.57 -10.23
N GLN A 225 -28.32 -22.42 -9.57
CA GLN A 225 -28.76 -22.27 -8.19
C GLN A 225 -30.29 -22.10 -8.13
N GLY A 226 -30.88 -22.53 -7.02
CA GLY A 226 -32.29 -22.23 -6.73
C GLY A 226 -32.45 -20.78 -6.23
N PRO A 227 -33.65 -20.18 -6.37
CA PRO A 227 -33.90 -18.85 -5.82
C PRO A 227 -33.99 -18.89 -4.29
N PRO A 228 -33.37 -17.94 -3.56
CA PRO A 228 -32.50 -16.89 -4.08
C PRO A 228 -31.08 -17.41 -4.35
N GLY A 229 -30.54 -17.12 -5.53
CA GLY A 229 -29.12 -17.37 -5.84
C GLY A 229 -28.20 -16.38 -5.13
N GLY A 230 -26.91 -16.72 -5.06
CA GLY A 230 -25.88 -15.87 -4.48
C GLY A 230 -24.47 -16.19 -4.97
N LEU A 231 -23.49 -15.50 -4.38
CA LEU A 231 -22.07 -15.56 -4.73
C LEU A 231 -21.23 -15.96 -3.51
N ASN A 232 -20.18 -16.75 -3.73
CA ASN A 232 -19.10 -16.86 -2.75
C ASN A 232 -18.02 -15.79 -3.03
N CYS A 233 -16.89 -15.83 -2.33
CA CYS A 233 -15.80 -14.88 -2.57
C CYS A 233 -15.26 -14.92 -4.01
N SER A 234 -15.07 -16.12 -4.60
CA SER A 234 -14.59 -16.27 -5.98
C SER A 234 -15.60 -15.76 -7.02
N GLY A 235 -16.88 -16.07 -6.83
CA GLY A 235 -17.97 -15.58 -7.68
C GLY A 235 -18.18 -14.07 -7.56
N PHE A 236 -17.99 -13.50 -6.36
CA PHE A 236 -18.04 -12.06 -6.16
C PHE A 236 -16.88 -11.34 -6.85
N VAL A 237 -15.65 -11.84 -6.71
CA VAL A 237 -14.50 -11.28 -7.43
C VAL A 237 -14.69 -11.38 -8.95
N LYS A 238 -15.23 -12.51 -9.44
CA LYS A 238 -15.63 -12.65 -10.84
C LYS A 238 -16.66 -11.58 -11.24
N TRP A 239 -17.70 -11.35 -10.43
CA TRP A 239 -18.72 -10.32 -10.70
C TRP A 239 -18.12 -8.91 -10.80
N VAL A 240 -17.14 -8.57 -9.95
CA VAL A 240 -16.43 -7.29 -10.06
C VAL A 240 -15.68 -7.19 -11.39
N VAL A 241 -14.92 -8.23 -11.77
CA VAL A 241 -14.17 -8.29 -13.04
C VAL A 241 -15.10 -8.27 -14.24
N ASP A 242 -16.23 -8.99 -14.19
CA ASP A 242 -17.25 -9.01 -15.23
C ASP A 242 -17.81 -7.62 -15.51
N GLY A 243 -17.87 -6.74 -14.50
CA GLY A 243 -18.34 -5.38 -14.70
C GLY A 243 -17.40 -4.52 -15.57
N PHE A 244 -16.13 -4.89 -15.67
CA PHE A 244 -15.20 -4.35 -16.68
C PHE A 244 -15.22 -5.19 -17.96
N TYR A 245 -15.15 -6.51 -17.83
CA TYR A 245 -15.06 -7.41 -18.96
C TYR A 245 -16.24 -7.25 -19.92
N ALA A 246 -17.47 -7.21 -19.40
CA ALA A 246 -18.69 -7.08 -20.20
C ALA A 246 -18.75 -5.75 -20.97
N SER A 247 -18.16 -4.67 -20.44
CA SER A 247 -18.14 -3.38 -21.16
C SER A 247 -17.18 -3.41 -22.37
N LEU A 248 -16.22 -4.34 -22.37
CA LEU A 248 -15.22 -4.52 -23.42
C LEU A 248 -15.56 -5.67 -24.38
N SER A 249 -16.30 -6.68 -23.93
CA SER A 249 -16.62 -7.91 -24.66
C SER A 249 -17.97 -7.89 -25.41
N GLY A 250 -18.63 -6.73 -25.49
CA GLY A 250 -19.93 -6.60 -26.12
C GLY A 250 -21.11 -7.06 -25.25
N GLY A 251 -20.98 -7.01 -23.92
CA GLY A 251 -22.05 -7.19 -22.96
C GLY A 251 -22.18 -8.59 -22.34
N ARG A 252 -21.26 -9.51 -22.62
CA ARG A 252 -21.24 -10.87 -22.05
C ARG A 252 -20.24 -10.97 -20.89
N SER A 253 -20.62 -11.71 -19.85
CA SER A 253 -19.74 -12.04 -18.72
C SER A 253 -18.80 -13.19 -19.06
N LEU A 254 -17.80 -13.44 -18.22
CA LEU A 254 -16.91 -14.59 -18.35
C LEU A 254 -17.63 -15.91 -18.06
N GLY A 255 -17.30 -16.97 -18.79
CA GLY A 255 -17.74 -18.33 -18.45
C GLY A 255 -17.02 -18.86 -17.21
N VAL A 256 -17.73 -19.57 -16.33
CA VAL A 256 -17.15 -20.15 -15.10
C VAL A 256 -16.13 -21.26 -15.42
N GLU A 257 -16.39 -22.07 -16.44
CA GLU A 257 -15.51 -23.20 -16.80
C GLU A 257 -14.12 -22.74 -17.26
N GLU A 258 -14.04 -21.61 -17.96
CA GLU A 258 -12.74 -21.03 -18.37
C GLU A 258 -11.88 -20.64 -17.16
N LEU A 259 -12.51 -20.25 -16.06
CA LEU A 259 -11.81 -19.79 -14.85
C LEU A 259 -11.32 -20.94 -13.97
N LYS A 260 -11.78 -22.18 -14.21
CA LYS A 260 -11.38 -23.40 -13.48
C LYS A 260 -10.08 -24.01 -14.01
N GLN A 261 -9.48 -23.43 -15.05
CA GLN A 261 -8.22 -23.92 -15.60
C GLN A 261 -7.10 -23.89 -14.54
N ARG A 262 -6.49 -25.06 -14.31
CA ARG A 262 -5.37 -25.23 -13.38
C ARG A 262 -4.02 -25.10 -14.08
N HIS A 263 -3.07 -24.44 -13.43
CA HIS A 263 -1.73 -24.22 -13.98
C HIS A 263 -0.67 -25.09 -13.29
N LEU A 264 -0.83 -26.42 -13.38
CA LEU A 264 -0.04 -27.40 -12.61
C LEU A 264 1.49 -27.29 -12.81
N GLU A 265 1.94 -26.78 -13.96
CA GLU A 265 3.36 -26.62 -14.29
C GLU A 265 3.96 -25.30 -13.78
N LEU A 266 3.12 -24.35 -13.36
CA LEU A 266 3.54 -23.00 -12.96
C LEU A 266 3.55 -22.81 -11.45
N ARG A 267 2.94 -23.71 -10.69
CA ARG A 267 2.70 -23.49 -9.26
C ARG A 267 2.83 -24.74 -8.41
N GLY A 268 3.13 -24.49 -7.15
CA GLY A 268 3.18 -25.51 -6.11
C GLY A 268 4.44 -26.35 -6.14
N ASN A 269 4.38 -27.51 -5.48
CA ASN A 269 5.57 -28.35 -5.30
C ASN A 269 5.21 -29.84 -5.25
N ARG A 270 6.24 -30.68 -5.20
CA ARG A 270 6.10 -32.14 -5.19
C ARG A 270 5.18 -32.67 -4.06
N TRP A 271 5.05 -31.96 -2.95
CA TRP A 271 4.19 -32.38 -1.83
C TRP A 271 2.72 -32.04 -2.06
N SER A 272 2.40 -30.96 -2.79
CA SER A 272 1.01 -30.57 -3.09
C SER A 272 0.43 -31.33 -4.28
N GLN A 273 1.26 -31.77 -5.24
CA GLN A 273 0.85 -32.43 -6.48
C GLN A 273 -0.10 -33.62 -6.26
N GLY A 274 0.16 -34.46 -5.25
CA GLY A 274 -0.69 -35.61 -4.93
C GLY A 274 -2.09 -35.26 -4.42
N TYR A 275 -2.35 -34.00 -4.10
CA TYR A 275 -3.61 -33.52 -3.50
C TYR A 275 -4.39 -32.55 -4.40
N GLU A 276 -3.93 -32.28 -5.62
CA GLU A 276 -4.57 -31.36 -6.57
C GLU A 276 -6.03 -31.70 -6.85
N GLN A 277 -6.36 -32.99 -6.97
CA GLN A 277 -7.74 -33.43 -7.21
C GLN A 277 -8.61 -33.36 -5.95
N ALA A 278 -8.05 -33.74 -4.80
CA ALA A 278 -8.82 -33.91 -3.56
C ALA A 278 -9.03 -32.60 -2.80
N ARG A 279 -8.09 -31.65 -2.92
CA ARG A 279 -8.04 -30.42 -2.11
C ARG A 279 -7.94 -29.14 -2.93
N ASP A 280 -7.50 -29.22 -4.19
CA ASP A 280 -7.25 -28.08 -5.08
C ASP A 280 -6.61 -26.86 -4.35
N PRO A 281 -5.40 -27.04 -3.78
CA PRO A 281 -4.82 -26.06 -2.85
C PRO A 281 -4.58 -24.68 -3.48
N TYR A 282 -4.60 -24.57 -4.81
CA TYR A 282 -4.32 -23.34 -5.52
C TYR A 282 -5.52 -22.81 -6.31
N PHE A 283 -6.73 -23.33 -6.04
CA PHE A 283 -7.95 -22.89 -6.72
C PHE A 283 -8.08 -21.36 -6.77
N GLY A 284 -7.94 -20.68 -5.63
CA GLY A 284 -8.02 -19.22 -5.57
C GLY A 284 -6.90 -18.51 -6.34
N LEU A 285 -5.71 -19.10 -6.45
CA LEU A 285 -4.59 -18.51 -7.21
C LEU A 285 -4.86 -18.60 -8.72
N ASP A 286 -5.21 -19.81 -9.18
CA ASP A 286 -5.54 -20.06 -10.59
C ASP A 286 -6.73 -19.23 -11.05
N TRP A 287 -7.79 -19.17 -10.22
CA TRP A 287 -8.98 -18.37 -10.51
C TRP A 287 -8.64 -16.89 -10.72
N ALA A 288 -7.80 -16.31 -9.86
CA ALA A 288 -7.39 -14.91 -9.99
C ALA A 288 -6.50 -14.66 -11.22
N ARG A 289 -5.55 -15.56 -11.50
CA ARG A 289 -4.72 -15.50 -12.73
C ARG A 289 -5.56 -15.61 -14.00
N ASN A 290 -6.56 -16.48 -14.01
CA ASN A 290 -7.48 -16.66 -15.15
C ASN A 290 -8.35 -15.42 -15.37
N LEU A 291 -8.89 -14.82 -14.30
CA LEU A 291 -9.62 -13.54 -14.38
C LEU A 291 -8.74 -12.42 -14.93
N ALA A 292 -7.51 -12.27 -14.42
CA ALA A 292 -6.58 -11.26 -14.87
C ALA A 292 -6.21 -11.45 -16.35
N SER A 293 -5.91 -12.69 -16.75
CA SER A 293 -5.58 -13.05 -18.15
C SER A 293 -6.74 -12.77 -19.10
N ALA A 294 -7.98 -13.09 -18.68
CA ALA A 294 -9.16 -12.86 -19.49
C ALA A 294 -9.44 -11.37 -19.69
N LEU A 295 -9.30 -10.55 -18.64
CA LEU A 295 -9.46 -9.10 -18.75
C LEU A 295 -8.35 -8.45 -19.60
N ALA A 296 -7.09 -8.85 -19.39
CA ALA A 296 -5.96 -8.37 -20.19
C ALA A 296 -6.17 -8.65 -21.69
N ARG A 297 -6.68 -9.84 -22.03
CA ARG A 297 -6.98 -10.24 -23.41
C ARG A 297 -8.02 -9.33 -24.07
N VAL A 298 -9.11 -8.97 -23.39
CA VAL A 298 -10.12 -8.04 -23.95
C VAL A 298 -9.66 -6.59 -23.96
N ASN A 299 -8.69 -6.22 -23.12
CA ASN A 299 -7.98 -4.94 -23.21
C ASN A 299 -6.99 -4.85 -24.38
N GLY A 300 -6.75 -5.94 -25.10
CA GLY A 300 -5.74 -5.99 -26.16
C GLY A 300 -4.30 -6.00 -25.63
N GLU A 301 -4.09 -6.37 -24.37
CA GLU A 301 -2.75 -6.53 -23.80
C GLU A 301 -2.08 -7.80 -24.33
N VAL A 302 -0.77 -7.73 -24.56
CA VAL A 302 0.00 -8.89 -25.03
C VAL A 302 0.09 -9.91 -23.89
N SER A 303 -0.40 -11.13 -24.13
CA SER A 303 -0.39 -12.19 -23.13
C SER A 303 1.04 -12.64 -22.81
N GLY A 304 1.48 -12.37 -21.58
CA GLY A 304 2.73 -12.92 -21.01
C GLY A 304 2.52 -14.27 -20.31
N GLY A 305 1.34 -14.88 -20.42
CA GLY A 305 0.93 -16.07 -19.67
C GLY A 305 0.25 -15.76 -18.33
N PRO A 306 -0.23 -16.78 -17.59
CA PRO A 306 -1.05 -16.58 -16.38
C PRO A 306 -0.36 -15.79 -15.27
N GLU A 307 0.96 -15.90 -15.16
CA GLU A 307 1.77 -15.27 -14.12
C GLU A 307 2.17 -13.83 -14.43
N SER A 308 1.91 -13.33 -15.64
CA SER A 308 2.33 -11.98 -16.05
C SER A 308 1.64 -10.86 -15.27
N SER A 309 0.54 -11.19 -14.59
CA SER A 309 -0.20 -10.28 -13.70
C SER A 309 0.27 -10.37 -12.25
N ASP A 310 1.12 -11.33 -11.88
CA ASP A 310 1.55 -11.51 -10.50
C ASP A 310 2.41 -10.34 -10.02
N VAL A 311 2.07 -9.76 -8.88
CA VAL A 311 2.82 -8.65 -8.29
C VAL A 311 3.97 -9.22 -7.44
N ARG A 312 5.07 -9.61 -8.09
CA ARG A 312 6.20 -10.32 -7.45
C ARG A 312 7.32 -9.42 -6.93
N HIS A 313 7.41 -8.21 -7.43
CA HIS A 313 8.51 -7.31 -7.13
C HIS A 313 7.95 -6.02 -6.60
N LEU A 314 8.12 -5.75 -5.31
CA LEU A 314 7.79 -4.48 -4.67
C LEU A 314 8.97 -4.05 -3.81
N ASP A 315 9.30 -2.76 -3.80
CA ASP A 315 10.41 -2.25 -3.00
C ASP A 315 10.18 -2.56 -1.52
N PHE A 316 11.24 -2.88 -0.79
CA PHE A 316 11.22 -3.14 0.66
C PHE A 316 10.49 -4.41 1.12
N LEU A 317 9.78 -5.11 0.24
CA LEU A 317 9.00 -6.31 0.58
C LEU A 317 9.63 -7.57 -0.01
N GLU A 318 9.51 -8.68 0.71
CA GLU A 318 9.95 -10.00 0.25
C GLU A 318 8.75 -10.81 -0.22
N TYR A 319 8.73 -11.13 -1.52
CA TYR A 319 7.69 -11.95 -2.11
C TYR A 319 8.04 -13.44 -1.97
N ARG A 320 7.04 -14.25 -1.60
CA ARG A 320 7.17 -15.71 -1.57
C ARG A 320 6.44 -16.33 -2.76
N GLU A 321 7.15 -17.14 -3.54
CA GLU A 321 6.61 -17.78 -4.75
C GLU A 321 5.29 -18.52 -4.47
N ASP A 322 4.28 -18.26 -5.30
CA ASP A 322 2.88 -18.72 -5.18
C ASP A 322 2.16 -18.38 -3.87
N VAL A 323 2.82 -17.72 -2.92
CA VAL A 323 2.27 -17.41 -1.59
C VAL A 323 1.95 -15.92 -1.48
N GLY A 324 2.80 -15.06 -2.04
CA GLY A 324 2.65 -13.61 -1.95
C GLY A 324 3.27 -12.99 -0.71
N TYR A 325 2.66 -11.90 -0.24
CA TYR A 325 3.13 -11.09 0.89
C TYR A 325 2.36 -11.42 2.16
N PRO A 326 2.94 -11.24 3.36
CA PRO A 326 2.20 -11.21 4.60
C PRO A 326 1.05 -10.19 4.54
N VAL A 327 -0.11 -10.54 5.09
CA VAL A 327 -1.27 -9.63 5.11
C VAL A 327 -0.96 -8.35 5.89
N GLU A 328 -0.09 -8.42 6.88
CA GLU A 328 0.38 -7.28 7.67
C GLU A 328 1.11 -6.22 6.82
N GLU A 329 1.71 -6.64 5.70
CA GLU A 329 2.45 -5.77 4.78
C GLU A 329 1.58 -5.28 3.61
N LEU A 330 0.31 -5.72 3.54
CA LEU A 330 -0.58 -5.48 2.40
C LEU A 330 -0.81 -3.99 2.11
N LYS A 331 -0.89 -3.14 3.15
CA LYS A 331 -1.06 -1.69 2.98
C LYS A 331 0.13 -1.09 2.23
N LEU A 332 1.36 -1.47 2.60
CA LEU A 332 2.56 -1.06 1.89
C LEU A 332 2.61 -1.67 0.49
N ALA A 333 2.25 -2.95 0.33
CA ALA A 333 2.25 -3.61 -0.97
C ALA A 333 1.34 -2.89 -1.99
N LEU A 334 0.11 -2.57 -1.58
CA LEU A 334 -0.86 -1.85 -2.41
C LEU A 334 -0.43 -0.40 -2.68
N PHE A 335 0.18 0.28 -1.71
CA PHE A 335 0.74 1.61 -1.93
C PHE A 335 1.81 1.58 -3.02
N LEU A 336 2.78 0.67 -2.90
CA LEU A 336 3.88 0.53 -3.87
C LEU A 336 3.36 0.19 -5.26
N ALA A 337 2.37 -0.70 -5.32
CA ALA A 337 1.73 -1.08 -6.57
C ALA A 337 1.01 0.11 -7.22
N ALA A 338 0.24 0.90 -6.46
CA ALA A 338 -0.44 2.10 -6.95
C ALA A 338 0.52 3.23 -7.36
N VAL A 339 1.69 3.34 -6.72
CA VAL A 339 2.73 4.30 -7.13
C VAL A 339 3.31 3.93 -8.49
N ARG A 340 3.52 2.64 -8.73
CA ARG A 340 4.10 2.13 -9.99
C ARG A 340 3.10 2.13 -11.13
N GLU A 341 1.86 1.76 -10.84
CA GLU A 341 0.79 1.61 -11.82
C GLU A 341 -0.49 2.31 -11.33
N PRO A 342 -0.56 3.64 -11.46
CA PRO A 342 -1.73 4.41 -11.08
C PRO A 342 -2.97 3.93 -11.81
N GLY A 343 -4.08 3.79 -11.09
CA GLY A 343 -5.35 3.37 -11.66
C GLY A 343 -5.48 1.86 -11.93
N GLY A 344 -4.47 1.06 -11.57
CA GLY A 344 -4.62 -0.40 -11.50
C GLY A 344 -5.46 -0.83 -10.30
N PHE A 345 -6.11 -1.98 -10.42
CA PHE A 345 -6.77 -2.66 -9.30
C PHE A 345 -6.23 -4.09 -9.18
N TYR A 346 -6.45 -4.72 -8.03
CA TYR A 346 -5.76 -5.97 -7.70
C TYR A 346 -6.73 -7.02 -7.18
N LEU A 347 -6.55 -8.26 -7.62
CA LEU A 347 -7.14 -9.41 -6.93
C LEU A 347 -6.12 -9.91 -5.91
N GLY A 348 -6.57 -10.27 -4.72
CA GLY A 348 -5.72 -10.93 -3.74
C GLY A 348 -6.27 -12.29 -3.38
N SER A 349 -5.44 -13.31 -3.58
CA SER A 349 -5.69 -14.68 -3.17
C SER A 349 -5.08 -14.94 -1.80
N LEU A 350 -5.94 -14.92 -0.78
CA LEU A 350 -5.57 -15.17 0.60
C LEU A 350 -5.31 -16.66 0.83
N ASN A 351 -4.20 -16.95 1.48
CA ASN A 351 -3.74 -18.30 1.71
C ASN A 351 -3.09 -18.50 3.08
N ARG A 352 -3.19 -19.72 3.58
CA ARG A 352 -2.58 -20.17 4.83
C ARG A 352 -2.34 -21.66 4.81
N GLU A 353 -1.58 -22.15 5.79
CA GLU A 353 -1.46 -23.57 6.05
C GLU A 353 -2.74 -24.13 6.67
N ILE A 354 -3.25 -25.22 6.09
CA ILE A 354 -4.46 -25.89 6.53
C ILE A 354 -4.16 -27.39 6.64
N ALA A 355 -4.46 -27.95 7.81
CA ALA A 355 -4.36 -29.38 8.06
C ALA A 355 -5.37 -30.16 7.20
N GLY A 356 -4.93 -31.28 6.63
CA GLY A 356 -5.82 -32.22 5.97
C GLY A 356 -6.53 -33.15 6.97
N LEU A 357 -7.17 -34.19 6.44
CA LEU A 357 -7.67 -35.30 7.27
C LEU A 357 -6.51 -36.02 7.99
N PRO A 358 -6.77 -36.78 9.06
CA PRO A 358 -5.73 -37.56 9.74
C PRO A 358 -4.91 -38.40 8.75
N GLY A 359 -3.58 -38.27 8.82
CA GLY A 359 -2.64 -38.92 7.90
C GLY A 359 -2.29 -38.12 6.63
N GLN A 360 -2.95 -36.98 6.38
CA GLN A 360 -2.61 -36.07 5.28
C GLN A 360 -1.67 -34.94 5.74
N PRO A 361 -0.79 -34.44 4.86
CA PRO A 361 0.09 -33.32 5.18
C PRO A 361 -0.69 -32.02 5.34
N VAL A 362 -0.11 -31.11 6.12
CA VAL A 362 -0.48 -29.70 6.12
C VAL A 362 -0.08 -29.12 4.77
N LEU A 363 -1.03 -28.47 4.09
CA LEU A 363 -0.78 -27.80 2.81
C LEU A 363 -1.14 -26.34 2.94
N ARG A 364 -0.37 -25.49 2.25
CA ARG A 364 -0.77 -24.10 2.02
C ARG A 364 -1.89 -24.09 0.98
N GLN A 365 -3.01 -23.43 1.31
CA GLN A 365 -4.19 -23.41 0.45
C GLN A 365 -4.69 -21.98 0.24
N HIS A 366 -5.04 -21.65 -1.00
CA HIS A 366 -5.68 -20.41 -1.44
C HIS A 366 -7.19 -20.54 -1.30
N TYR A 367 -7.72 -20.00 -0.21
CA TYR A 367 -9.07 -20.32 0.25
C TYR A 367 -10.04 -19.12 0.21
N HIS A 368 -9.55 -17.91 -0.07
CA HIS A 368 -10.38 -16.72 -0.11
C HIS A 368 -9.85 -15.69 -1.12
N LEU A 369 -10.77 -14.98 -1.76
CA LEU A 369 -10.46 -13.93 -2.73
C LEU A 369 -11.04 -12.58 -2.31
N ALA A 370 -10.27 -11.52 -2.55
CA ALA A 370 -10.68 -10.14 -2.35
C ALA A 370 -10.26 -9.27 -3.53
N VAL A 371 -10.93 -8.14 -3.71
CA VAL A 371 -10.56 -7.10 -4.69
C VAL A 371 -10.09 -5.85 -3.95
N PHE A 372 -8.99 -5.28 -4.42
CA PHE A 372 -8.38 -4.08 -3.88
C PHE A 372 -8.33 -2.97 -4.94
N PHE A 373 -8.87 -1.82 -4.58
CA PHE A 373 -8.80 -0.60 -5.39
C PHE A 373 -7.99 0.44 -4.62
N PRO A 374 -6.65 0.44 -4.76
CA PRO A 374 -5.81 1.45 -4.13
C PRO A 374 -5.88 2.78 -4.91
N TYR A 375 -5.99 3.88 -4.18
CA TYR A 375 -6.09 5.22 -4.75
C TYR A 375 -5.59 6.27 -3.76
N PHE A 376 -5.32 7.47 -4.25
CA PHE A 376 -5.01 8.62 -3.42
C PHE A 376 -6.20 9.58 -3.40
N THR A 377 -6.54 10.11 -2.23
CA THR A 377 -7.55 11.17 -2.13
C THR A 377 -7.04 12.46 -2.78
N ALA A 378 -7.93 13.45 -2.99
CA ALA A 378 -7.52 14.77 -3.47
C ALA A 378 -6.47 15.47 -2.56
N GLY A 379 -6.43 15.12 -1.26
CA GLY A 379 -5.39 15.57 -0.33
C GLY A 379 -4.09 14.77 -0.39
N GLY A 380 -4.01 13.76 -1.26
CA GLY A 380 -2.86 12.88 -1.43
C GLY A 380 -2.68 11.85 -0.32
N GLU A 381 -3.73 11.57 0.45
CA GLU A 381 -3.79 10.47 1.42
C GLU A 381 -3.97 9.15 0.67
N PHE A 382 -3.19 8.13 1.02
CA PHE A 382 -3.34 6.81 0.40
C PHE A 382 -4.50 6.05 1.06
N ARG A 383 -5.38 5.48 0.24
CA ARG A 383 -6.48 4.62 0.67
C ARG A 383 -6.57 3.39 -0.24
N ALA A 384 -7.24 2.35 0.25
CA ALA A 384 -7.65 1.25 -0.60
C ALA A 384 -9.05 0.81 -0.19
N ALA A 385 -9.96 0.75 -1.16
CA ALA A 385 -11.23 0.08 -0.96
C ALA A 385 -11.01 -1.43 -1.07
N VAL A 386 -11.55 -2.18 -0.12
CA VAL A 386 -11.42 -3.64 -0.05
C VAL A 386 -12.80 -4.25 -0.18
N PHE A 387 -12.98 -5.12 -1.16
CA PHE A 387 -14.22 -5.84 -1.34
C PHE A 387 -14.01 -7.34 -1.21
N ASP A 388 -14.74 -7.98 -0.30
CA ASP A 388 -14.84 -9.43 -0.15
C ASP A 388 -16.29 -9.82 0.15
N LEU A 389 -16.71 -11.05 -0.19
CA LEU A 389 -18.02 -11.61 0.17
C LEU A 389 -19.21 -10.63 0.02
N THR A 390 -19.36 -9.97 -1.14
CA THR A 390 -20.47 -9.03 -1.40
C THR A 390 -20.56 -7.80 -0.49
N ARG A 391 -19.47 -7.46 0.21
CA ARG A 391 -19.39 -6.27 1.07
C ARG A 391 -18.11 -5.49 0.83
N GLU A 392 -18.13 -4.23 1.26
CA GLU A 392 -16.94 -3.41 1.42
C GLU A 392 -16.40 -3.55 2.86
N SER A 393 -15.09 -3.62 3.01
CA SER A 393 -14.38 -3.59 4.28
C SER A 393 -13.16 -2.67 4.20
N SER A 394 -12.40 -2.55 5.29
CA SER A 394 -11.14 -1.80 5.34
C SER A 394 -9.92 -2.73 5.29
N LEU A 395 -8.74 -2.18 4.98
CA LEU A 395 -7.48 -2.90 5.09
C LEU A 395 -7.22 -3.34 6.53
N GLU A 396 -7.55 -2.51 7.51
CA GLU A 396 -7.39 -2.79 8.94
C GLU A 396 -8.28 -3.96 9.37
N ASP A 397 -9.53 -4.03 8.89
CA ASP A 397 -10.44 -5.14 9.17
C ASP A 397 -9.99 -6.43 8.49
N LEU A 398 -9.50 -6.35 7.25
CA LEU A 398 -8.95 -7.51 6.55
C LEU A 398 -7.69 -8.03 7.27
N ALA A 399 -6.77 -7.14 7.65
CA ALA A 399 -5.55 -7.51 8.38
C ALA A 399 -5.86 -8.18 9.72
N ARG A 400 -6.88 -7.69 10.43
CA ARG A 400 -7.33 -8.30 11.69
C ARG A 400 -7.92 -9.69 11.50
N ARG A 401 -8.77 -9.88 10.47
CA ARG A 401 -9.44 -11.18 10.19
C ARG A 401 -8.47 -12.24 9.68
N PHE A 402 -7.41 -11.83 9.00
CA PHE A 402 -6.47 -12.73 8.34
C PHE A 402 -5.03 -12.52 8.84
N ALA A 403 -4.86 -12.15 10.11
CA ALA A 403 -3.56 -12.03 10.75
C ALA A 403 -2.78 -13.36 10.67
N GLY A 404 -1.51 -13.29 10.30
CA GLY A 404 -0.62 -14.42 10.07
C GLY A 404 -0.84 -15.15 8.73
N HIS A 405 -1.77 -14.68 7.89
CA HIS A 405 -1.99 -15.23 6.56
C HIS A 405 -1.17 -14.47 5.51
N PHE A 406 -1.17 -15.00 4.29
CA PHE A 406 -0.50 -14.40 3.14
C PHE A 406 -1.52 -14.05 2.06
N VAL A 407 -1.17 -13.10 1.20
CA VAL A 407 -1.98 -12.66 0.07
C VAL A 407 -1.12 -12.61 -1.18
N HIS A 408 -1.52 -13.39 -2.18
CA HIS A 408 -0.93 -13.33 -3.50
C HIS A 408 -1.71 -12.33 -4.36
N LEU A 409 -1.05 -11.29 -4.87
CA LEU A 409 -1.69 -10.22 -5.63
C LEU A 409 -1.55 -10.43 -7.14
N GLN A 410 -2.65 -10.32 -7.87
CA GLN A 410 -2.71 -10.17 -9.33
C GLN A 410 -3.11 -8.76 -9.68
N ARG A 411 -2.40 -8.15 -10.62
CA ARG A 411 -2.68 -6.82 -11.15
C ARG A 411 -3.63 -6.90 -12.35
N LEU A 412 -4.58 -5.97 -12.38
CA LEU A 412 -5.54 -5.82 -13.46
C LEU A 412 -5.63 -4.35 -13.88
N SER A 413 -5.76 -4.13 -15.18
CA SER A 413 -6.11 -2.83 -15.75
C SER A 413 -7.62 -2.75 -15.94
N SER A 414 -8.24 -1.66 -15.49
CA SER A 414 -9.69 -1.47 -15.67
C SER A 414 -10.09 -1.40 -17.15
N GLY A 415 -9.21 -0.90 -18.02
CA GLY A 415 -9.41 -0.78 -19.48
C GLY A 415 -10.55 0.12 -19.96
N GLY A 416 -11.55 0.37 -19.11
CA GLY A 416 -12.77 1.10 -19.42
C GLY A 416 -13.59 1.37 -18.16
N ARG A 417 -14.89 1.66 -18.37
CA ARG A 417 -15.82 1.94 -17.27
C ARG A 417 -16.36 0.64 -16.68
N TRP A 418 -16.49 0.63 -15.37
CA TRP A 418 -17.20 -0.42 -14.66
C TRP A 418 -18.71 -0.20 -14.77
N ALA A 419 -19.45 -1.26 -15.07
CA ALA A 419 -20.90 -1.29 -14.97
C ALA A 419 -21.34 -2.59 -14.30
N SER A 420 -22.38 -2.55 -13.45
CA SER A 420 -22.88 -3.76 -12.80
C SER A 420 -23.27 -4.80 -13.86
N PRO A 421 -22.75 -6.04 -13.77
CA PRO A 421 -23.24 -7.15 -14.58
C PRO A 421 -24.76 -7.27 -14.46
N ARG A 422 -25.41 -7.62 -15.58
CA ARG A 422 -26.85 -7.89 -15.60
C ARG A 422 -27.12 -9.19 -14.85
N LEU A 423 -27.99 -9.12 -13.84
CA LEU A 423 -28.44 -10.30 -13.10
C LEU A 423 -29.70 -10.84 -13.76
N GLN A 424 -29.67 -12.12 -14.12
CA GLN A 424 -30.87 -12.85 -14.55
C GLN A 424 -31.41 -13.69 -13.38
N PRO A 425 -32.73 -13.64 -13.14
CA PRO A 425 -33.36 -14.40 -12.05
C PRO A 425 -33.29 -15.92 -12.23
#